data_AF-A0A1I8PNJ9-F1
#
_entry.id   AF-A0A1I8PNJ9-F1
#
_cell.length_a   1.000
_cell.length_b   1.000
_cell.length_c   1.000
_cell.angle_alpha   90.00
_cell.angle_beta   90.00
_cell.angle_gamma   90.00
#
_symmetry.space_group_name_H-M   'P 1'
#
loop_
_entity.id
_entity.type
_entity.pdbx_description
1 polymer ?
#
loop_
_entity_poly.entity_id
_entity_poly.type
_entity_poly.pdbx_seq_one_letter_code
_entity_poly.pdbx_strand_id
1 'polypeptide(L)'
;MESVHALMLGGIQARIELGPFNSHSHTNGFFRENQLRFLPQHVAKNSSLSWLPISRKNSAEVRLLEQYKRVPQTATSRKLMRKYLEFCWALPFYGSAFFHGQIEQPVRGIISLITHKDSDVLIAVNERGVFVIDTMESTLLIGLRYEDLSWDYAKPSATDDPLCITCIFLQFQVMENGIQISKLMQIFTKQASMIDALIAHFTEYTKKRRSLELDEPNPIQSNGNGILSNKLSRLTLATFDDEGRCIGQMGSISISY
;
A
#
# COMPACT_ATOMS: atom_id res chain seq x y z
N MET A 1 -2.24 -4.98 -3.62
CA MET A 1 -2.10 -6.45 -3.73
C MET A 1 -2.62 -6.85 -5.11
N GLU A 2 -1.94 -7.75 -5.83
CA GLU A 2 -2.45 -8.21 -7.13
C GLU A 2 -3.77 -9.01 -6.99
N SER A 3 -4.67 -8.91 -7.98
CA SER A 3 -5.98 -9.55 -7.91
C SER A 3 -5.92 -11.08 -7.78
N VAL A 4 -4.87 -11.73 -8.32
CA VAL A 4 -4.67 -13.19 -8.18
C VAL A 4 -4.47 -13.58 -6.72
N HIS A 5 -3.67 -12.82 -5.99
CA HIS A 5 -3.40 -13.06 -4.57
C HIS A 5 -4.66 -12.87 -3.72
N ALA A 6 -5.43 -11.82 -3.98
CA ALA A 6 -6.71 -11.59 -3.31
C ALA A 6 -7.70 -12.74 -3.54
N LEU A 7 -7.78 -13.28 -4.76
CA LEU A 7 -8.63 -14.43 -5.07
C LEU A 7 -8.20 -15.70 -4.35
N MET A 8 -6.89 -15.94 -4.23
CA MET A 8 -6.36 -17.08 -3.46
C MET A 8 -6.75 -16.97 -1.99
N LEU A 9 -6.50 -15.81 -1.37
CA LEU A 9 -6.90 -15.54 0.02
C LEU A 9 -8.41 -15.67 0.22
N GLY A 10 -9.20 -15.16 -0.73
CA GLY A 10 -10.66 -15.29 -0.70
C GLY A 10 -11.13 -16.75 -0.73
N GLY A 11 -10.48 -17.62 -1.51
CA GLY A 11 -10.77 -19.06 -1.51
C GLY A 11 -10.47 -19.71 -0.16
N ILE A 12 -9.36 -19.33 0.49
CA ILE A 12 -9.01 -19.80 1.84
C ILE A 12 -10.04 -19.28 2.87
N GLN A 13 -10.40 -18.00 2.81
CA GLN A 13 -11.41 -17.39 3.68
C GLN A 13 -12.77 -18.09 3.55
N ALA A 14 -13.22 -18.33 2.31
CA ALA A 14 -14.45 -19.07 2.04
C ALA A 14 -14.39 -20.48 2.64
N ARG A 15 -13.25 -21.19 2.56
CA ARG A 15 -13.08 -22.51 3.19
C ARG A 15 -13.10 -22.48 4.72
N ILE A 16 -12.61 -21.40 5.32
CA ILE A 16 -12.64 -21.21 6.78
C ILE A 16 -14.07 -20.97 7.26
N GLU A 17 -14.84 -20.13 6.55
CA GLU A 17 -16.22 -19.76 6.95
C GLU A 17 -17.28 -20.79 6.56
N LEU A 18 -17.20 -21.34 5.34
CA LEU A 18 -18.26 -22.18 4.77
C LEU A 18 -18.01 -23.68 4.94
N GLY A 19 -16.82 -24.06 5.39
CA GLY A 19 -16.42 -25.47 5.47
C GLY A 19 -16.07 -26.07 4.11
N PRO A 20 -16.09 -27.41 3.97
CA PRO A 20 -15.82 -28.12 2.73
C PRO A 20 -16.69 -27.68 1.53
N PHE A 21 -16.16 -27.81 0.31
CA PHE A 21 -16.91 -27.50 -0.89
C PHE A 21 -18.12 -28.44 -1.05
N ASN A 22 -19.26 -27.88 -1.46
CA ASN A 22 -20.51 -28.58 -1.73
C ASN A 22 -21.13 -27.94 -2.97
N SER A 23 -21.30 -28.71 -4.03
CA SER A 23 -21.78 -28.21 -5.32
C SER A 23 -23.22 -27.70 -5.29
N HIS A 24 -24.03 -28.14 -4.32
CA HIS A 24 -25.43 -27.73 -4.20
C HIS A 24 -25.58 -26.33 -3.57
N SER A 25 -24.72 -25.99 -2.60
CA SER A 25 -24.78 -24.71 -1.89
C SER A 25 -23.82 -23.66 -2.47
N HIS A 26 -22.63 -24.09 -2.92
CA HIS A 26 -21.54 -23.19 -3.28
C HIS A 26 -21.47 -22.97 -4.80
N THR A 27 -22.50 -22.32 -5.34
CA THR A 27 -22.63 -22.04 -6.78
C THR A 27 -22.00 -20.70 -7.18
N ASN A 28 -21.89 -20.45 -8.49
CA ASN A 28 -21.51 -19.13 -9.00
C ASN A 28 -22.48 -18.02 -8.54
N GLY A 29 -23.78 -18.34 -8.40
CA GLY A 29 -24.79 -17.39 -7.92
C GLY A 29 -24.52 -17.00 -6.46
N PHE A 30 -24.28 -17.99 -5.60
CA PHE A 30 -23.90 -17.74 -4.20
C PHE A 30 -22.70 -16.80 -4.09
N PHE A 31 -21.61 -17.11 -4.82
CA PHE A 31 -20.42 -16.26 -4.76
C PHE A 31 -20.65 -14.90 -5.40
N ARG A 32 -21.50 -14.76 -6.41
CA ARG A 32 -21.86 -13.46 -7.00
C ARG A 32 -22.50 -12.53 -5.97
N GLU A 33 -23.40 -13.04 -5.16
CA GLU A 33 -24.09 -12.28 -4.11
C GLU A 33 -23.20 -12.01 -2.90
N ASN A 34 -22.20 -12.86 -2.66
CA ASN A 34 -21.36 -12.83 -1.46
C ASN A 34 -19.90 -12.41 -1.72
N GLN A 35 -19.55 -11.87 -2.89
CA GLN A 35 -18.14 -11.60 -3.26
C GLN A 35 -17.41 -10.73 -2.23
N LEU A 36 -18.06 -9.67 -1.76
CA LEU A 36 -17.48 -8.71 -0.83
C LEU A 36 -17.19 -9.29 0.56
N ARG A 37 -17.73 -10.46 0.89
CA ARG A 37 -17.38 -11.19 2.12
C ARG A 37 -15.99 -11.81 2.05
N PHE A 38 -15.53 -12.14 0.85
CA PHE A 38 -14.29 -12.90 0.65
C PHE A 38 -13.22 -12.13 -0.12
N LEU A 39 -13.60 -11.07 -0.84
CA LEU A 39 -12.70 -10.31 -1.71
C LEU A 39 -12.70 -8.82 -1.36
N PRO A 40 -11.54 -8.14 -1.46
CA PRO A 40 -11.48 -6.69 -1.41
C PRO A 40 -12.36 -6.04 -2.50
N GLN A 41 -12.90 -4.86 -2.20
CA GLN A 41 -13.83 -4.15 -3.09
C GLN A 41 -13.27 -3.91 -4.51
N HIS A 42 -11.99 -3.58 -4.65
CA HIS A 42 -11.36 -3.36 -5.97
C HIS A 42 -11.21 -4.65 -6.80
N VAL A 43 -11.30 -5.84 -6.18
CA VAL A 43 -11.26 -7.15 -6.86
C VAL A 43 -12.67 -7.69 -7.08
N ALA A 44 -13.56 -7.48 -6.12
CA ALA A 44 -14.98 -7.77 -6.21
C ALA A 44 -15.63 -6.81 -7.22
N LYS A 45 -15.52 -7.12 -8.51
CA LYS A 45 -16.15 -6.32 -9.56
C LYS A 45 -17.66 -6.48 -9.48
N ASN A 46 -18.32 -5.53 -8.83
CA ASN A 46 -19.76 -5.40 -8.91
C ASN A 46 -20.08 -4.83 -10.31
N SER A 47 -20.37 -5.72 -11.26
CA SER A 47 -20.89 -5.26 -12.55
C SER A 47 -22.21 -4.55 -12.28
N SER A 48 -22.32 -3.29 -12.66
CA SER A 48 -23.59 -2.52 -12.70
C SER A 48 -24.67 -3.17 -13.58
N LEU A 49 -24.35 -4.28 -14.25
CA LEU A 49 -25.26 -5.18 -14.97
C LEU A 49 -25.49 -6.49 -14.18
N SER A 50 -25.58 -6.42 -12.86
CA SER A 50 -25.79 -7.57 -11.96
C SER A 50 -27.10 -8.34 -12.23
N TRP A 51 -28.02 -7.72 -12.97
CA TRP A 51 -29.30 -8.30 -13.41
C TRP A 51 -29.17 -9.19 -14.66
N LEU A 52 -28.07 -9.13 -15.41
CA LEU A 52 -27.84 -10.02 -16.55
C LEU A 52 -27.14 -11.30 -16.08
N PRO A 53 -27.69 -12.50 -16.33
CA PRO A 53 -27.13 -13.77 -15.88
C PRO A 53 -25.85 -14.19 -16.63
N ILE A 54 -25.17 -13.28 -17.32
CA ILE A 54 -23.99 -13.56 -18.14
C ILE A 54 -22.75 -13.57 -17.25
N SER A 55 -22.55 -14.68 -16.54
CA SER A 55 -21.28 -14.98 -15.87
C SER A 55 -20.20 -15.12 -16.94
N ARG A 56 -19.37 -14.08 -17.13
CA ARG A 56 -18.19 -14.20 -18.00
C ARG A 56 -17.26 -15.25 -17.38
N LYS A 57 -16.69 -16.15 -18.18
CA LYS A 57 -15.80 -17.24 -17.71
C LYS A 57 -14.64 -16.78 -16.82
N ASN A 58 -14.28 -15.50 -16.86
CA ASN A 58 -13.20 -14.89 -16.07
C ASN A 58 -13.69 -13.90 -14.99
N SER A 59 -14.96 -13.96 -14.59
CA SER A 59 -15.50 -13.09 -13.55
C SER A 59 -14.95 -13.43 -12.16
N ALA A 60 -15.03 -12.48 -11.22
CA ALA A 60 -14.44 -12.61 -9.90
C ALA A 60 -15.08 -13.76 -9.11
N GLU A 61 -16.40 -13.95 -9.21
CA GLU A 61 -17.12 -15.05 -8.57
C GLU A 61 -16.70 -16.42 -9.10
N VAL A 62 -16.50 -16.55 -10.41
CA VAL A 62 -16.05 -17.82 -11.02
C VAL A 62 -14.64 -18.14 -10.55
N ARG A 63 -13.74 -17.15 -10.58
CA ARG A 63 -12.35 -17.34 -10.14
C ARG A 63 -12.26 -17.61 -8.64
N LEU A 64 -13.10 -16.98 -7.83
CA LEU A 64 -13.18 -17.22 -6.39
C LEU A 64 -13.67 -18.64 -6.10
N LEU A 65 -14.73 -19.09 -6.77
CA LEU A 65 -15.23 -20.46 -6.66
C LEU A 65 -14.15 -21.48 -7.03
N GLU A 66 -13.40 -21.22 -8.11
CA GLU A 66 -12.28 -22.09 -8.51
C GLU A 66 -11.16 -22.14 -7.45
N GLN A 67 -10.82 -21.02 -6.82
CA GLN A 67 -9.85 -21.02 -5.72
C GLN A 67 -10.39 -21.79 -4.50
N TYR A 68 -11.67 -21.60 -4.16
CA TYR A 68 -12.32 -22.30 -3.06
C TYR A 68 -12.32 -23.83 -3.26
N LYS A 69 -12.65 -24.32 -4.46
CA LYS A 69 -12.59 -25.76 -4.80
C LYS A 69 -11.20 -26.36 -4.66
N ARG A 70 -10.15 -25.57 -4.90
CA ARG A 70 -8.74 -26.00 -4.80
C ARG A 70 -8.25 -26.12 -3.36
N VAL A 71 -8.95 -25.53 -2.38
CA VAL A 71 -8.52 -25.62 -0.99
C VAL A 71 -8.76 -27.05 -0.47
N PRO A 72 -7.76 -27.71 0.15
CA PRO A 72 -7.89 -29.11 0.56
C PRO A 72 -9.08 -29.36 1.48
N GLN A 73 -9.87 -30.40 1.18
CA GLN A 73 -11.06 -30.75 1.98
C GLN A 73 -10.69 -31.24 3.38
N THR A 74 -9.52 -31.85 3.54
CA THR A 74 -9.01 -32.41 4.81
C THR A 74 -8.28 -31.37 5.68
N ALA A 75 -8.05 -30.15 5.19
CA ALA A 75 -7.37 -29.12 5.96
C ALA A 75 -8.25 -28.61 7.11
N THR A 76 -7.67 -28.53 8.31
CA THR A 76 -8.33 -27.93 9.46
C THR A 76 -8.33 -26.41 9.35
N SER A 77 -9.34 -25.74 9.94
CA SER A 77 -9.43 -24.27 9.93
C SER A 77 -8.18 -23.60 10.51
N ARG A 78 -7.53 -24.21 11.51
CA ARG A 78 -6.27 -23.71 12.08
C ARG A 78 -5.13 -23.70 11.05
N LYS A 79 -4.97 -24.78 10.27
CA LYS A 79 -3.94 -24.84 9.20
C LYS A 79 -4.23 -23.82 8.10
N LEU A 80 -5.49 -23.63 7.76
CA LEU A 80 -5.90 -22.65 6.75
C LEU A 80 -5.67 -21.20 7.22
N MET A 81 -6.01 -20.89 8.47
CA MET A 81 -5.77 -19.57 9.06
C MET A 81 -4.27 -19.26 9.16
N ARG A 82 -3.45 -20.25 9.55
CA ARG A 82 -1.98 -20.12 9.52
C ARG A 82 -1.49 -19.77 8.10
N LYS A 83 -1.93 -20.50 7.09
CA LYS A 83 -1.55 -20.27 5.68
C LYS A 83 -2.02 -18.92 5.16
N TYR A 84 -3.22 -18.48 5.55
CA TYR A 84 -3.73 -17.15 5.24
C TYR A 84 -2.80 -16.07 5.82
N LEU A 85 -2.45 -16.19 7.10
CA LEU A 85 -1.58 -15.23 7.78
C LEU A 85 -0.14 -15.25 7.24
N GLU A 86 0.42 -16.41 6.93
CA GLU A 86 1.75 -16.51 6.31
C GLU A 86 1.85 -15.71 5.02
N PHE A 87 0.79 -15.74 4.20
CA PHE A 87 0.73 -14.89 3.01
C PHE A 87 0.62 -13.40 3.39
N CYS A 88 -0.27 -13.05 4.32
CA CYS A 88 -0.43 -11.67 4.76
C CYS A 88 0.87 -11.09 5.34
N TRP A 89 1.64 -11.86 6.11
CA TRP A 89 2.93 -11.43 6.67
C TRP A 89 4.00 -11.14 5.62
N ALA A 90 3.88 -11.72 4.42
CA ALA A 90 4.77 -11.39 3.32
C ALA A 90 4.43 -10.02 2.67
N LEU A 91 3.25 -9.45 2.96
CA LEU A 91 2.89 -8.13 2.44
C LEU A 91 3.66 -7.03 3.18
N PRO A 92 4.17 -6.02 2.47
CA PRO A 92 5.00 -4.97 3.06
C PRO A 92 4.25 -4.12 4.10
N PHE A 93 2.96 -3.84 3.85
CA PHE A 93 2.08 -3.01 4.69
C PHE A 93 1.25 -3.82 5.71
N TYR A 94 1.58 -5.09 5.94
CA TYR A 94 0.88 -5.85 6.98
C TYR A 94 1.23 -5.30 8.36
N GLY A 95 0.25 -5.25 9.27
CA GLY A 95 0.44 -4.72 10.62
C GLY A 95 0.59 -3.20 10.71
N SER A 96 0.36 -2.47 9.61
CA SER A 96 0.48 -1.02 9.60
C SER A 96 -0.64 -0.29 10.33
N ALA A 97 -0.28 0.82 10.97
CA ALA A 97 -1.21 1.91 11.24
C ALA A 97 -1.42 2.71 9.94
N PHE A 98 -2.67 3.08 9.66
CA PHE A 98 -3.04 3.80 8.44
C PHE A 98 -3.48 5.22 8.75
N PHE A 99 -2.96 6.17 7.99
CA PHE A 99 -3.25 7.60 8.07
C PHE A 99 -3.75 8.10 6.73
N HIS A 100 -4.59 9.12 6.76
CA HIS A 100 -5.06 9.79 5.55
C HIS A 100 -4.14 10.97 5.23
N GLY A 101 -3.80 11.12 3.95
CA GLY A 101 -3.08 12.29 3.47
C GLY A 101 -3.41 12.60 2.03
N GLN A 102 -2.77 13.65 1.54
CA GLN A 102 -2.96 14.17 0.20
C GLN A 102 -1.60 14.46 -0.42
N ILE A 103 -1.46 14.15 -1.71
CA ILE A 103 -0.27 14.48 -2.49
C ILE A 103 -0.72 15.28 -3.72
N GLU A 104 0.09 16.24 -4.13
CA GLU A 104 -0.16 16.92 -5.39
C GLU A 104 -0.03 15.92 -6.55
N GLN A 105 -0.89 16.02 -7.57
CA GLN A 105 -0.76 15.21 -8.77
C GLN A 105 0.29 15.79 -9.72
N PRO A 106 1.12 14.96 -10.37
CA PRO A 106 2.06 15.43 -11.37
C PRO A 106 1.30 15.98 -12.58
N VAL A 107 1.38 17.29 -12.81
CA VAL A 107 0.69 17.95 -13.92
C VAL A 107 1.43 17.65 -15.23
N ARG A 108 0.73 17.06 -16.22
CA ARG A 108 1.26 16.83 -17.58
C ARG A 108 0.32 17.37 -18.65
N GLY A 109 0.86 18.21 -19.54
CA GLY A 109 0.18 18.68 -20.76
C GLY A 109 -0.96 19.69 -20.55
N ILE A 110 -1.84 19.79 -21.55
CA ILE A 110 -2.92 20.79 -21.68
C ILE A 110 -4.02 20.63 -20.59
N ILE A 111 -4.00 19.54 -19.82
CA ILE A 111 -4.94 19.25 -18.73
C ILE A 111 -4.64 20.09 -17.47
N SER A 112 -3.48 20.75 -17.40
CA SER A 112 -3.12 21.68 -16.31
C SER A 112 -4.12 22.81 -16.11
N LEU A 113 -4.87 23.19 -17.15
CA LEU A 113 -5.76 24.34 -17.15
C LEU A 113 -7.13 24.07 -16.50
N ILE A 114 -7.50 22.80 -16.24
CA ILE A 114 -8.89 22.45 -15.93
C ILE A 114 -9.06 21.83 -14.54
N THR A 115 -8.05 21.14 -13.97
CA THR A 115 -8.16 20.56 -12.62
C THR A 115 -6.80 20.38 -11.96
N HIS A 116 -6.47 21.24 -11.00
CA HIS A 116 -5.57 20.87 -9.90
C HIS A 116 -6.41 20.12 -8.88
N LYS A 117 -6.25 18.81 -8.79
CA LYS A 117 -6.86 18.05 -7.69
C LYS A 117 -5.79 17.22 -7.03
N ASP A 118 -5.58 17.47 -5.74
CA ASP A 118 -4.75 16.63 -4.90
C ASP A 118 -5.30 15.20 -4.93
N SER A 119 -4.39 14.23 -4.90
CA SER A 119 -4.70 12.82 -4.78
C SER A 119 -4.79 12.43 -3.32
N ASP A 120 -5.94 11.91 -2.91
CA ASP A 120 -6.11 11.27 -1.60
C ASP A 120 -5.32 9.95 -1.53
N VAL A 121 -4.47 9.84 -0.51
CA VAL A 121 -3.63 8.66 -0.28
C VAL A 121 -3.81 8.13 1.15
N LEU A 122 -3.50 6.85 1.32
CA LEU A 122 -3.26 6.25 2.63
C LEU A 122 -1.76 6.14 2.87
N ILE A 123 -1.31 6.58 4.03
CA ILE A 123 0.04 6.37 4.54
C ILE A 123 -0.01 5.22 5.53
N ALA A 124 0.67 4.12 5.23
CA ALA A 124 0.78 2.98 6.10
C ALA A 124 2.17 2.97 6.76
N VAL A 125 2.22 2.92 8.09
CA VAL A 125 3.47 2.90 8.88
C VAL A 125 3.49 1.65 9.75
N ASN A 126 4.56 0.85 9.67
CA ASN A 126 4.78 -0.33 10.52
C ASN A 126 6.27 -0.50 10.87
N GLU A 127 6.64 -1.64 11.43
CA GLU A 127 8.02 -1.96 11.82
C GLU A 127 9.00 -2.03 10.63
N ARG A 128 8.51 -2.17 9.40
CA ARG A 128 9.31 -2.34 8.18
C ARG A 128 9.61 -1.01 7.50
N GLY A 129 8.69 -0.05 7.58
CA GLY A 129 8.84 1.23 6.90
C GLY A 129 7.55 2.01 6.70
N VAL A 130 7.59 2.87 5.69
CA VAL A 130 6.50 3.77 5.30
C VAL A 130 6.03 3.42 3.88
N PHE A 131 4.72 3.32 3.70
CA PHE A 131 4.09 2.93 2.44
C PHE A 131 3.01 3.94 2.06
N VAL A 132 3.00 4.40 0.82
CA VAL A 132 1.94 5.29 0.32
C VAL A 132 1.08 4.52 -0.67
N ILE A 133 -0.23 4.54 -0.46
CA ILE A 133 -1.22 3.77 -1.22
C ILE A 133 -2.24 4.73 -1.81
N ASP A 134 -2.50 4.59 -3.10
CA ASP A 134 -3.63 5.22 -3.79
C ASP A 134 -4.94 4.61 -3.30
N THR A 135 -5.82 5.45 -2.74
CA THR A 135 -7.12 5.06 -2.21
C THR A 135 -8.10 4.62 -3.30
N MET A 136 -8.09 5.30 -4.45
CA MET A 136 -9.01 5.07 -5.56
C MET A 136 -8.66 3.78 -6.31
N GLU A 137 -7.38 3.60 -6.62
CA GLU A 137 -6.90 2.41 -7.34
C GLU A 137 -6.51 1.25 -6.42
N SER A 138 -6.58 1.43 -5.09
CA SER A 138 -6.13 0.44 -4.10
C SER A 138 -4.72 -0.10 -4.38
N THR A 139 -3.83 0.80 -4.82
CA THR A 139 -2.53 0.44 -5.38
C THR A 139 -1.40 1.08 -4.58
N LEU A 140 -0.38 0.29 -4.24
CA LEU A 140 0.82 0.81 -3.62
C LEU A 140 1.57 1.71 -4.60
N LEU A 141 1.81 2.96 -4.20
CA LEU A 141 2.56 3.95 -4.97
C LEU A 141 4.05 3.86 -4.68
N ILE A 142 4.42 3.79 -3.41
CA ILE A 142 5.82 3.67 -2.96
C ILE A 142 5.89 2.93 -1.63
N GLY A 143 6.96 2.17 -1.43
CA GLY A 143 7.35 1.62 -0.14
C GLY A 143 8.80 1.93 0.18
N LEU A 144 9.04 2.49 1.36
CA LEU A 144 10.35 2.95 1.80
C LEU A 144 10.70 2.29 3.14
N ARG A 145 11.85 1.60 3.20
CA ARG A 145 12.40 1.11 4.48
C ARG A 145 13.02 2.27 5.24
N TYR A 146 13.07 2.18 6.56
CA TYR A 146 13.70 3.21 7.41
C TYR A 146 15.18 3.47 7.11
N GLU A 147 15.88 2.53 6.49
CA GLU A 147 17.27 2.69 6.07
C GLU A 147 17.44 3.35 4.70
N ASP A 148 16.37 3.41 3.89
CA ASP A 148 16.38 3.99 2.55
C ASP A 148 15.68 5.37 2.51
N LEU A 149 15.25 5.89 3.67
CA LEU A 149 14.52 7.15 3.76
C LEU A 149 15.05 8.05 4.87
N SER A 150 15.00 9.34 4.60
CA SER A 150 15.00 10.41 5.61
C SER A 150 13.62 11.05 5.62
N TRP A 151 13.17 11.54 6.77
CA TRP A 151 11.89 12.24 6.87
C TRP A 151 12.04 13.54 7.66
N ASP A 152 11.13 14.47 7.41
CA ASP A 152 10.98 15.67 8.23
C ASP A 152 9.50 16.02 8.41
N TYR A 153 9.17 16.51 9.60
CA TYR A 153 7.83 16.96 9.95
C TYR A 153 7.76 18.47 9.91
N ALA A 154 7.04 18.99 8.91
CA ALA A 154 6.85 20.43 8.75
C ALA A 154 5.56 20.89 9.45
N LYS A 155 5.76 21.77 10.43
CA LYS A 155 4.69 22.51 11.09
C LYS A 155 4.12 23.59 10.15
N PRO A 156 2.84 23.99 10.32
CA PRO A 156 2.28 25.08 9.54
C PRO A 156 3.09 26.35 9.77
N SER A 157 3.47 27.05 8.71
CA SER A 157 4.15 28.34 8.79
C SER A 157 3.23 29.44 9.33
N ALA A 158 1.92 29.32 9.11
CA ALA A 158 0.89 30.18 9.66
C ALA A 158 -0.14 29.34 10.42
N THR A 159 -0.08 29.34 11.76
CA THR A 159 -0.98 28.55 12.63
C THR A 159 -2.44 28.95 12.52
N ASP A 160 -2.70 30.19 12.07
CA ASP A 160 -4.03 30.78 12.00
C ASP A 160 -4.69 30.59 10.63
N ASP A 161 -3.94 30.09 9.63
CA ASP A 161 -4.48 29.79 8.31
C ASP A 161 -4.96 28.33 8.25
N PRO A 162 -6.28 28.07 8.17
CA PRO A 162 -6.82 26.72 8.11
C PRO A 162 -6.46 25.97 6.81
N LEU A 163 -5.96 26.67 5.78
CA LEU A 163 -5.43 26.06 4.54
C LEU A 163 -3.97 25.66 4.69
N CYS A 164 -3.24 26.20 5.68
CA CYS A 164 -1.87 25.81 5.99
C CYS A 164 -1.89 24.53 6.84
N ILE A 165 -1.96 23.37 6.17
CA ILE A 165 -1.94 22.07 6.85
C ILE A 165 -0.52 21.53 6.99
N THR A 166 -0.28 20.79 8.07
CA THR A 166 0.98 20.08 8.30
C THR A 166 1.30 19.11 7.17
N CYS A 167 2.59 18.84 6.95
CA CYS A 167 3.01 17.82 6.02
C CYS A 167 4.18 17.00 6.58
N ILE A 168 4.35 15.82 6.00
CA ILE A 168 5.51 14.96 6.21
C ILE A 168 6.29 14.94 4.90
N PHE A 169 7.58 15.21 4.98
CA PHE A 169 8.51 15.07 3.86
C PHE A 169 9.17 13.71 3.94
N LEU A 170 9.25 13.02 2.81
CA LEU A 170 9.98 11.76 2.67
C LEU A 170 11.03 11.94 1.57
N GLN A 171 12.30 11.84 1.96
CA GLN A 171 13.44 11.90 1.05
C GLN A 171 14.07 10.52 0.90
N PHE A 172 14.32 10.10 -0.33
CA PHE A 172 14.86 8.76 -0.62
C PHE A 172 15.71 8.78 -1.89
N GLN A 173 16.60 7.81 -2.04
CA GLN A 173 17.50 7.71 -3.18
C GLN A 173 16.93 6.77 -4.25
N VAL A 174 17.12 7.13 -5.53
CA VAL A 174 16.67 6.36 -6.69
C VAL A 174 17.78 6.34 -7.74
N MET A 175 17.92 5.22 -8.45
CA MET A 175 18.77 5.14 -9.64
C MET A 175 17.94 5.50 -10.89
N GLU A 176 18.24 6.62 -11.56
CA GLU A 176 17.66 6.99 -12.85
C GLU A 176 18.78 7.11 -13.90
N ASN A 177 18.66 6.38 -15.01
CA ASN A 177 19.65 6.35 -16.10
C ASN A 177 21.10 6.04 -15.65
N GLY A 178 21.26 5.23 -14.60
CA GLY A 178 22.58 4.86 -14.06
C GLY A 178 23.19 5.89 -13.10
N ILE A 179 22.49 6.98 -12.83
CA ILE A 179 22.89 8.03 -11.88
C ILE A 179 22.03 7.90 -10.62
N GLN A 180 22.67 7.98 -9.45
CA GLN A 180 21.97 8.06 -8.19
C GLN A 180 21.46 9.48 -7.98
N ILE A 181 20.19 9.62 -7.63
CA ILE A 181 19.55 10.92 -7.41
C ILE A 181 18.64 10.85 -6.20
N SER A 182 18.52 11.98 -5.51
CA SER A 182 17.62 12.08 -4.37
C SER A 182 16.26 12.59 -4.80
N LYS A 183 15.19 11.92 -4.36
CA LYS A 183 13.81 12.34 -4.56
C LYS A 183 13.22 12.79 -3.23
N LEU A 184 12.48 13.90 -3.25
CA LEU A 184 11.74 14.44 -2.11
C LEU A 184 10.25 14.42 -2.42
N MET A 185 9.48 13.76 -1.56
CA MET A 185 8.03 13.67 -1.63
C MET A 185 7.41 14.46 -0.48
N GLN A 186 6.40 15.28 -0.78
CA GLN A 186 5.61 15.99 0.21
C GLN A 186 4.23 15.33 0.35
N ILE A 187 3.81 15.06 1.58
CA ILE A 187 2.49 14.52 1.87
C ILE A 187 1.79 15.42 2.89
N PHE A 188 0.70 16.05 2.47
CA PHE A 188 -0.12 16.90 3.32
C PHE A 188 -1.06 16.06 4.17
N THR A 189 -1.07 16.28 5.48
CA THR A 189 -1.96 15.57 6.39
C THR A 189 -2.03 16.25 7.75
N LYS A 190 -3.23 16.32 8.33
CA LYS A 190 -3.45 16.78 9.71
C LYS A 190 -2.89 15.81 10.77
N GLN A 191 -2.46 14.63 10.34
CA GLN A 191 -1.99 13.53 11.18
C GLN A 191 -0.45 13.42 11.20
N ALA A 192 0.26 14.41 10.65
CA ALA A 192 1.70 14.36 10.45
C ALA A 192 2.50 14.14 11.74
N SER A 193 2.08 14.71 12.86
CA SER A 193 2.73 14.51 14.16
C SER A 193 2.63 13.06 14.67
N MET A 194 1.52 12.36 14.39
CA MET A 194 1.37 10.94 14.75
C MET A 194 2.23 10.05 13.86
N ILE A 195 2.34 10.40 12.57
CA ILE A 195 3.19 9.70 11.61
C ILE A 195 4.67 9.86 12.02
N ASP A 196 5.11 11.08 12.29
CA ASP A 196 6.46 11.40 12.75
C ASP A 196 6.83 10.60 14.01
N ALA A 197 5.95 10.61 15.02
CA ALA A 197 6.16 9.86 16.25
C ALA A 197 6.32 8.34 16.00
N LEU A 198 5.53 7.76 15.10
CA LEU A 198 5.65 6.33 14.74
C LEU A 198 6.94 6.03 13.98
N ILE A 199 7.31 6.85 12.99
CA ILE A 199 8.54 6.69 12.23
C ILE A 199 9.75 6.79 13.17
N ALA A 200 9.76 7.79 14.06
CA ALA A 200 10.81 7.97 15.07
C ALA A 200 10.91 6.74 15.97
N HIS A 201 9.77 6.25 16.48
CA HIS A 201 9.72 5.06 17.34
C HIS A 201 10.30 3.81 16.66
N PHE A 202 9.84 3.48 15.44
CA PHE A 202 10.33 2.29 14.73
C PHE A 202 11.79 2.41 14.29
N THR A 203 12.24 3.62 13.95
CA THR A 203 13.65 3.88 13.61
C THR A 203 14.55 3.66 14.84
N GLU A 204 14.16 4.18 16.01
CA GLU A 204 14.90 3.99 17.26
C GLU A 204 14.89 2.51 17.69
N TYR A 205 13.73 1.86 17.62
CA TYR A 205 13.57 0.44 17.93
C TYR A 205 14.49 -0.43 17.06
N THR A 206 14.54 -0.17 15.75
CA THR A 206 15.39 -0.91 14.81
C THR A 206 16.87 -0.69 15.10
N LYS A 207 17.29 0.54 15.43
CA LYS A 207 18.68 0.84 15.82
C LYS A 207 19.09 0.07 17.08
N LYS A 208 18.23 0.05 18.10
CA LYS A 208 18.48 -0.70 19.36
C LYS A 208 18.59 -2.20 19.11
N ARG A 209 17.72 -2.78 18.29
CA ARG A 209 17.81 -4.21 17.95
C ARG A 209 19.13 -4.58 17.26
N ARG A 210 19.55 -3.80 16.26
CA ARG A 210 20.83 -4.03 15.57
C ARG A 210 22.03 -3.94 16.54
N SER A 211 21.96 -3.08 17.55
CA SER A 211 23.03 -2.99 18.56
C SER A 211 23.08 -4.17 19.54
N LEU A 212 21.98 -4.92 19.68
CA LEU A 212 21.87 -6.09 20.56
C LEU A 212 22.10 -7.41 19.82
N GLU A 213 21.76 -7.49 18.53
CA GLU A 213 21.85 -8.69 17.66
C GLU A 213 23.27 -8.89 17.08
N LEU A 214 24.33 -8.79 17.89
CA LEU A 214 25.69 -9.12 17.47
C LEU A 214 25.96 -10.64 17.32
N ASP A 215 25.00 -11.55 17.54
CA ASP A 215 25.32 -12.99 17.54
C ASP A 215 24.18 -14.03 17.30
N GLU A 216 23.03 -13.70 16.68
CA GLU A 216 22.07 -14.76 16.26
C GLU A 216 21.55 -14.64 14.83
N PRO A 217 21.42 -15.78 14.09
CA PRO A 217 20.84 -15.80 12.76
C PRO A 217 19.33 -15.51 12.85
N ASN A 218 18.96 -14.31 12.39
CA ASN A 218 17.60 -13.81 12.35
C ASN A 218 16.58 -14.85 11.83
N PRO A 219 15.62 -15.32 12.65
CA PRO A 219 14.61 -16.26 12.19
C PRO A 219 13.63 -15.54 11.29
N ILE A 220 13.61 -15.95 10.03
CA ILE A 220 12.70 -15.46 8.99
C ILE A 220 13.00 -13.99 8.65
N GLN A 221 14.12 -13.78 7.96
CA GLN A 221 14.17 -12.73 6.95
C GLN A 221 13.04 -13.01 5.95
N SER A 222 11.87 -12.41 6.19
CA SER A 222 11.01 -12.04 5.08
C SER A 222 11.93 -11.22 4.20
N ASN A 223 12.35 -11.80 3.07
CA ASN A 223 13.14 -11.11 2.05
C ASN A 223 12.26 -9.96 1.55
N GLY A 224 12.23 -8.86 2.31
CA GLY A 224 11.49 -7.62 2.05
C GLY A 224 11.87 -6.97 0.72
N ASN A 225 12.70 -7.65 -0.07
CA ASN A 225 12.69 -7.74 -1.53
C ASN A 225 11.30 -8.09 -2.11
N GLY A 226 10.24 -7.40 -1.68
CA GLY A 226 9.23 -7.00 -2.63
C GLY A 226 9.92 -5.99 -3.52
N ILE A 227 10.22 -6.38 -4.76
CA ILE A 227 10.40 -5.45 -5.87
C ILE A 227 9.07 -4.68 -5.95
N LEU A 228 8.90 -3.68 -5.10
CA LEU A 228 7.81 -2.75 -5.20
C LEU A 228 8.24 -1.87 -6.36
N SER A 229 7.63 -2.09 -7.52
CA SER A 229 7.78 -1.14 -8.61
C SER A 229 7.19 0.18 -8.13
N ASN A 230 8.06 1.03 -7.60
CA ASN A 230 7.68 2.34 -7.14
C ASN A 230 7.12 3.08 -8.35
N LYS A 231 5.86 3.52 -8.23
CA LYS A 231 5.17 4.23 -9.30
C LYS A 231 5.53 5.71 -9.27
N LEU A 232 6.84 6.01 -9.28
CA LEU A 232 7.39 7.35 -9.09
C LEU A 232 6.82 8.36 -10.08
N SER A 233 6.53 7.92 -11.32
CA SER A 233 5.91 8.76 -12.35
C SER A 233 4.51 9.28 -12.00
N ARG A 234 3.87 8.72 -10.98
CA ARG A 234 2.55 9.11 -10.45
C ARG A 234 2.66 10.03 -9.22
N LEU A 235 3.87 10.30 -8.76
CA LEU A 235 4.15 11.14 -7.60
C LEU A 235 4.69 12.48 -8.05
N THR A 236 4.37 13.51 -7.28
CA THR A 236 5.00 14.82 -7.38
C THR A 236 6.24 14.81 -6.52
N LEU A 237 7.40 14.98 -7.15
CA LEU A 237 8.71 14.84 -6.52
C LEU A 237 9.61 16.01 -6.90
N ALA A 238 10.37 16.54 -5.93
CA ALA A 238 11.61 17.23 -6.25
C ALA A 238 12.75 16.23 -6.41
N THR A 239 13.69 16.57 -7.27
CA THR A 239 14.87 15.79 -7.59
C THR A 239 16.11 16.63 -7.28
N PHE A 240 17.04 16.05 -6.55
CA PHE A 240 18.31 16.66 -6.20
C PHE A 240 19.47 15.79 -6.71
N ASP A 241 20.54 16.44 -7.13
CA ASP A 241 21.81 15.78 -7.45
C ASP A 241 22.58 15.39 -6.18
N ASP A 242 23.75 14.77 -6.36
CA ASP A 242 24.62 14.32 -5.28
C ASP A 242 25.19 15.50 -4.46
N GLU A 243 25.28 16.69 -5.07
CA GLU A 243 25.66 17.94 -4.41
C GLU A 243 24.49 18.62 -3.67
N GLY A 244 23.30 18.02 -3.69
CA GLY A 244 22.09 18.54 -3.02
C GLY A 244 21.43 19.71 -3.73
N ARG A 245 21.77 19.97 -5.00
CA ARG A 245 21.15 21.02 -5.82
C ARG A 245 19.87 20.48 -6.44
N CYS A 246 18.80 21.28 -6.43
CA CYS A 246 17.56 20.91 -7.07
C CYS A 246 17.73 20.93 -8.60
N ILE A 247 17.61 19.76 -9.23
CA ILE A 247 17.75 19.56 -10.68
C ILE A 247 16.41 19.34 -11.39
N GLY A 248 15.32 19.21 -10.64
CA GLY A 248 13.98 19.12 -11.20
C GLY A 248 12.93 19.14 -10.10
N GLN A 249 11.88 19.92 -10.30
CA GLN A 249 10.76 20.01 -9.36
C GLN A 249 9.45 19.84 -10.12
N MET A 250 8.62 18.92 -9.65
CA MET A 250 7.22 18.86 -10.02
C MET A 250 6.41 19.42 -8.85
N GLY A 251 5.36 20.21 -9.14
CA GLY A 251 4.43 20.73 -8.13
C GLY A 251 4.99 21.82 -7.21
N SER A 252 4.15 22.26 -6.28
CA SER A 252 4.54 23.19 -5.23
C SER A 252 5.29 22.43 -4.14
N ILE A 253 6.31 23.06 -3.59
CA ILE A 253 7.06 22.51 -2.46
C ILE A 253 7.13 23.58 -1.39
N SER A 254 6.71 23.21 -0.18
CA SER A 254 6.75 24.09 0.99
C SER A 254 8.12 24.02 1.67
N ILE A 255 9.21 24.43 0.99
CA ILE A 255 10.50 24.63 1.64
C ILE A 255 10.60 26.10 2.04
N SER A 256 10.76 26.38 3.33
CA SER A 256 11.24 27.69 3.78
C SER A 256 12.77 27.67 3.68
N TYR A 257 13.34 28.59 2.89
CA TYR A 257 14.79 28.80 2.80
C TYR A 257 15.36 29.38 4.10
#